data_AF-A0A971B3H0-F1
#
_entry.id   AF-A0A971B3H0-F1
#
_cell.length_a   1.000
_cell.length_b   1.000
_cell.length_c   1.000
_cell.angle_alpha   90.00
_cell.angle_beta   90.00
_cell.angle_gamma   90.00
#
_symmetry.space_group_name_H-M   'P 1'
#
loop_
_entity.id
_entity.type
_entity.pdbx_description
1 polymer ?
#
loop_
_entity_poly.entity_id
_entity_poly.type
_entity_poly.pdbx_seq_one_letter_code
_entity_poly.pdbx_strand_id
1 'polypeptide(L)'
;MPARIVIQRGQNSSEQFWIEEEVTRIGSAADCTFVVQGIPSHCITLLYRKGQYSVVNRSSATIEVAGEPLLPTADLPIRRGERVSVGSDTTLQLEIEGDPAPSRRSTLATPHSANKQHETSVEPESTGKLTGTQMAILGAGVLAAAYLLLGNPMGAETARSQATSAEFGSLVQHLQSNVKGNFDGPKRIRRALQRARISELRGDSSSALAEYEIVQKMVRPEDRSAGAPARYLASDLRRRLFNFAQNRTEALQ
;
A
#
# COMPACT_ATOMS: atom_id res chain seq x y z
N MET A 1 0.30 13.51 -3.88
CA MET A 1 0.46 14.59 -2.88
C MET A 1 0.57 13.91 -1.53
N PRO A 2 1.65 14.10 -0.76
CA PRO A 2 1.70 13.56 0.59
C PRO A 2 0.68 14.30 1.46
N ALA A 3 -0.19 13.55 2.12
CA ALA A 3 -1.15 14.08 3.08
C ALA A 3 -0.96 13.39 4.42
N ARG A 4 -1.35 14.06 5.50
CA ARG A 4 -1.34 13.49 6.85
C ARG A 4 -2.61 13.86 7.59
N ILE A 5 -3.02 13.00 8.51
CA ILE A 5 -4.04 13.29 9.51
C ILE A 5 -3.35 13.71 10.81
N VAL A 6 -3.78 14.83 11.37
CA VAL A 6 -3.33 15.32 12.68
C VAL A 6 -4.48 15.21 13.67
N ILE A 7 -4.24 14.63 14.84
CA ILE A 7 -5.25 14.60 15.92
C ILE A 7 -5.17 15.93 16.68
N GLN A 8 -6.15 16.82 16.45
CA GLN A 8 -6.22 18.11 17.14
C GLN A 8 -6.76 17.97 18.57
N ARG A 9 -7.76 17.10 18.76
CA ARG A 9 -8.41 16.85 20.05
C ARG A 9 -8.65 15.34 20.20
N GLY A 10 -8.44 14.81 21.40
CA GLY A 10 -8.61 13.38 21.73
C GLY A 10 -7.50 12.86 22.65
N GLN A 11 -7.57 11.59 23.05
CA GLN A 11 -6.55 10.96 23.92
C GLN A 11 -5.14 10.99 23.30
N ASN A 12 -5.05 11.02 21.98
CA ASN A 12 -3.81 11.01 21.21
C ASN A 12 -3.52 12.38 20.57
N SER A 13 -3.90 13.48 21.21
CA SER A 13 -3.69 14.83 20.67
C SER A 13 -2.21 15.05 20.28
N SER A 14 -1.99 15.69 19.14
CA SER A 14 -0.67 15.94 18.51
C SER A 14 -0.03 14.75 17.77
N GLU A 15 -0.65 13.56 17.75
CA GLU A 15 -0.19 12.49 16.86
C GLU A 15 -0.48 12.82 15.39
N GLN A 16 0.41 12.35 14.51
CA GLN A 16 0.34 12.59 13.07
C GLN A 16 0.51 11.27 12.32
N PHE A 17 -0.32 11.06 11.30
CA PHE A 17 -0.32 9.84 10.50
C PHE A 17 -0.25 10.18 9.01
N TRP A 18 0.78 9.70 8.33
CA TRP A 18 0.94 9.90 6.89
C TRP A 18 0.00 8.98 6.11
N ILE A 19 -0.76 9.56 5.19
CA ILE A 19 -1.67 8.86 4.29
C ILE A 19 -0.86 8.36 3.09
N GLU A 20 -0.67 7.05 3.05
CA GLU A 20 0.16 6.39 2.03
C GLU A 20 -0.69 5.60 1.01
N GLU A 21 -1.94 5.31 1.36
CA GLU A 21 -2.86 4.48 0.57
C GLU A 21 -4.04 5.30 0.04
N GLU A 22 -4.61 4.86 -1.08
CA GLU A 22 -5.84 5.47 -1.64
C GLU A 22 -7.06 5.28 -0.73
N VAL A 23 -7.03 4.26 0.12
CA VAL A 23 -8.10 3.93 1.06
C VAL A 23 -7.48 3.77 2.44
N THR A 24 -7.72 4.74 3.32
CA THR A 24 -7.19 4.70 4.69
C THR A 24 -8.33 4.48 5.68
N ARG A 25 -8.22 3.44 6.51
CA ARG A 25 -9.22 3.13 7.56
C ARG A 25 -8.78 3.75 8.89
N ILE A 26 -9.71 4.45 9.54
CA ILE A 26 -9.46 5.13 10.81
C ILE A 26 -10.49 4.65 11.83
N GLY A 27 -10.02 4.18 12.98
CA GLY A 27 -10.87 3.60 14.02
C GLY A 27 -10.05 3.08 15.21
N SER A 28 -10.72 2.52 16.22
CA SER A 28 -10.03 1.91 17.37
C SER A 28 -9.64 0.44 17.17
N ALA A 29 -10.13 -0.21 16.10
CA ALA A 29 -9.80 -1.60 15.81
C ALA A 29 -8.35 -1.77 15.30
N ALA A 30 -7.74 -2.90 15.64
CA ALA A 30 -6.34 -3.20 15.29
C ALA A 30 -6.11 -3.43 13.79
N ASP A 31 -7.17 -3.64 13.01
CA ASP A 31 -7.14 -3.81 11.56
C ASP A 31 -7.31 -2.49 10.79
N CYS A 32 -7.49 -1.36 11.50
CA CYS A 32 -7.48 -0.03 10.87
C CYS A 32 -6.06 0.40 10.53
N THR A 33 -5.92 1.12 9.40
CA THR A 33 -4.64 1.73 8.98
C THR A 33 -4.12 2.68 10.07
N PHE A 34 -5.00 3.54 10.61
CA PHE A 34 -4.71 4.41 11.75
C PHE A 34 -5.58 4.03 12.94
N VAL A 35 -4.92 3.57 14.01
CA VAL A 35 -5.56 3.19 15.25
C VAL A 35 -5.65 4.41 16.16
N VAL A 36 -6.87 4.89 16.41
CA VAL A 36 -7.14 6.05 17.27
C VAL A 36 -8.02 5.60 18.43
N GLN A 37 -7.60 5.91 19.65
CA GLN A 37 -8.34 5.55 20.86
C GLN A 37 -9.54 6.48 21.07
N GLY A 38 -10.60 5.98 21.72
CA GLY A 38 -11.78 6.76 22.06
C GLY A 38 -12.77 7.03 20.92
N ILE A 39 -12.62 6.33 19.78
CA ILE A 39 -13.58 6.36 18.66
C ILE A 39 -14.10 4.96 18.31
N PRO A 40 -15.18 4.82 17.53
CA PRO A 40 -15.67 3.50 17.07
C PRO A 40 -14.62 2.64 16.36
N SER A 41 -14.84 1.32 16.37
CA SER A 41 -13.88 0.31 15.85
C SER A 41 -13.39 0.60 14.43
N HIS A 42 -14.31 0.88 13.51
CA HIS A 42 -14.03 1.41 12.17
C HIS A 42 -14.93 2.62 11.95
N CYS A 43 -14.43 3.81 12.26
CA CYS A 43 -15.24 5.02 12.29
C CYS A 43 -15.30 5.74 10.94
N ILE A 44 -14.14 5.91 10.30
CA ILE A 44 -14.00 6.69 9.07
C ILE A 44 -13.19 5.90 8.05
N THR A 45 -13.55 6.03 6.77
CA THR A 45 -12.65 5.72 5.67
C THR A 45 -12.33 6.99 4.91
N LEU A 46 -11.05 7.32 4.80
CA LEU A 46 -10.58 8.37 3.90
C LEU A 46 -10.29 7.77 2.53
N LEU A 47 -10.89 8.31 1.48
CA LEU A 47 -10.71 7.88 0.09
C LEU A 47 -9.99 8.97 -0.70
N TYR A 48 -8.97 8.62 -1.48
CA TYR A 48 -8.35 9.50 -2.46
C TYR A 48 -8.70 9.03 -3.87
N ARG A 49 -9.51 9.83 -4.59
CA ARG A 49 -9.93 9.51 -5.96
C ARG A 49 -9.93 10.77 -6.80
N LYS A 50 -9.47 10.66 -8.06
CA LYS A 50 -9.47 11.77 -9.04
C LYS A 50 -8.82 13.06 -8.51
N GLY A 51 -7.79 12.94 -7.66
CA GLY A 51 -7.08 14.08 -7.10
C GLY A 51 -7.74 14.74 -5.89
N GLN A 52 -8.78 14.13 -5.33
CA GLN A 52 -9.55 14.68 -4.21
C GLN A 52 -9.70 13.65 -3.08
N TYR A 53 -9.60 14.12 -1.85
CA TYR A 53 -9.93 13.34 -0.66
C TYR A 53 -11.43 13.44 -0.36
N SER A 54 -12.04 12.32 0.02
CA SER A 54 -13.37 12.29 0.64
C SER A 54 -13.36 11.45 1.91
N VAL A 55 -14.21 11.83 2.85
CA VAL A 55 -14.44 11.15 4.12
C VAL A 55 -15.71 10.34 3.97
N VAL A 56 -15.65 9.03 4.23
CA VAL A 56 -16.81 8.15 4.30
C VAL A 56 -17.07 7.84 5.77
N ASN A 57 -18.29 8.11 6.25
CA ASN A 57 -18.68 7.74 7.60
C ASN A 57 -19.02 6.25 7.66
N ARG A 58 -18.23 5.49 8.43
CA ARG A 58 -18.42 4.04 8.67
C ARG A 58 -18.99 3.74 10.04
N SER A 59 -19.12 4.75 10.89
CA SER A 59 -19.76 4.62 12.20
C SER A 59 -21.29 4.56 12.08
N SER A 60 -21.94 4.12 13.16
CA SER A 60 -23.40 4.16 13.30
C SER A 60 -23.94 5.53 13.70
N ALA A 61 -23.07 6.48 14.07
CA ALA A 61 -23.44 7.81 14.51
C ALA A 61 -23.16 8.86 13.41
N THR A 62 -23.80 10.02 13.51
CA THR A 62 -23.44 11.16 12.65
C THR A 62 -22.08 11.70 13.08
N ILE A 63 -21.21 11.99 12.11
CA ILE A 63 -19.94 12.71 12.34
C ILE A 63 -20.03 14.09 11.68
N GLU A 64 -19.12 15.00 11.98
CA GLU A 64 -19.09 16.30 11.30
C GLU A 64 -17.81 16.42 10.45
N VAL A 65 -17.95 16.91 9.23
CA VAL A 65 -16.83 17.19 8.31
C VAL A 65 -16.92 18.65 7.90
N ALA A 66 -15.90 19.43 8.23
CA ALA A 66 -15.88 20.88 8.05
C ALA A 66 -17.08 21.61 8.69
N GLY A 67 -17.67 21.04 9.75
CA GLY A 67 -18.87 21.56 10.41
C GLY A 67 -20.19 21.12 9.76
N GLU A 68 -20.14 20.36 8.66
CA GLU A 68 -21.32 19.78 8.02
C GLU A 68 -21.59 18.36 8.58
N PRO A 69 -22.84 18.01 8.92
CA PRO A 69 -23.15 16.67 9.41
C PRO A 69 -23.05 15.65 8.27
N LEU A 70 -22.26 14.61 8.49
CA LEU A 70 -22.10 13.47 7.60
C LEU A 70 -22.79 12.23 8.19
N LEU A 71 -23.92 11.84 7.58
CA LEU A 71 -24.72 10.71 8.00
C LEU A 71 -23.97 9.36 7.84
N PRO A 72 -24.35 8.32 8.59
CA PRO A 72 -23.78 6.97 8.41
C PRO A 72 -23.82 6.53 6.95
N THR A 73 -22.73 5.92 6.47
CA THR A 73 -22.49 5.42 5.10
C THR A 73 -22.35 6.47 4.00
N ALA A 74 -22.69 7.73 4.26
CA ALA A 74 -22.49 8.83 3.32
C ALA A 74 -21.02 9.23 3.23
N ASP A 75 -20.67 9.91 2.13
CA ASP A 75 -19.36 10.49 1.92
C ASP A 75 -19.43 11.99 1.62
N LEU A 76 -18.40 12.72 2.07
CA LEU A 76 -18.24 14.15 1.81
C LEU A 76 -16.81 14.46 1.37
N PRO A 77 -16.60 15.27 0.32
CA PRO A 77 -15.26 15.75 -0.01
C PRO A 77 -14.67 16.55 1.15
N ILE A 78 -13.36 16.40 1.37
CA ILE A 78 -12.61 17.13 2.38
C ILE A 78 -11.42 17.85 1.75
N ARG A 79 -11.18 19.09 2.17
CA ARG A 79 -10.10 19.96 1.70
C ARG A 79 -8.97 20.06 2.73
N ARG A 80 -7.85 20.63 2.30
CA ARG A 80 -6.70 20.94 3.18
C ARG A 80 -7.15 21.83 4.34
N GLY A 81 -6.77 21.44 5.55
CA GLY A 81 -7.02 22.18 6.79
C GLY A 81 -8.40 21.93 7.39
N GLU A 82 -9.31 21.26 6.68
CA GLU A 82 -10.63 20.93 7.19
C GLU A 82 -10.57 19.84 8.26
N ARG A 83 -11.55 19.87 9.15
CA ARG A 83 -11.62 19.04 10.35
C ARG A 83 -12.70 17.97 10.21
N VAL A 84 -12.48 16.82 10.82
CA VAL A 84 -13.46 15.76 11.01
C VAL A 84 -13.66 15.56 12.51
N SER A 85 -14.86 15.83 13.02
CA SER A 85 -15.21 15.62 14.41
C SER A 85 -15.94 14.30 14.58
N VAL A 86 -15.44 13.45 15.45
CA VAL A 86 -16.02 12.15 15.79
C VAL A 86 -16.46 12.19 17.26
N GLY A 87 -17.77 12.27 17.48
CA GLY A 87 -18.32 12.50 18.82
C GLY A 87 -17.89 13.85 19.39
N SER A 88 -17.90 13.97 20.73
CA SER A 88 -17.57 15.21 21.44
C SER A 88 -16.07 15.42 21.69
N ASP A 89 -15.28 14.34 21.62
CA ASP A 89 -13.94 14.32 22.22
C ASP A 89 -12.81 14.18 21.20
N THR A 90 -13.11 13.76 19.97
CA THR A 90 -12.08 13.54 18.94
C THR A 90 -12.27 14.45 17.73
N THR A 91 -11.22 15.19 17.39
CA THR A 91 -11.17 16.03 16.19
C THR A 91 -9.90 15.73 15.42
N LEU A 92 -10.06 15.30 14.16
CA LEU A 92 -9.00 15.04 13.20
C LEU A 92 -8.90 16.22 12.24
N GLN A 93 -7.71 16.55 11.75
CA GLN A 93 -7.50 17.54 10.70
C GLN A 93 -6.72 16.94 9.54
N LEU A 94 -7.18 17.17 8.31
CA LEU A 94 -6.46 16.78 7.10
C LEU A 94 -5.45 17.87 6.73
N GLU A 95 -4.17 17.53 6.73
CA GLU A 95 -3.12 18.38 6.18
C GLU A 95 -2.59 17.79 4.88
N ILE A 96 -2.54 18.62 3.84
CA ILE A 96 -2.00 18.24 2.52
C ILE A 96 -0.76 19.08 2.29
N GLU A 97 0.39 18.44 2.09
CA GLU A 97 1.65 19.12 1.78
C GLU A 97 1.78 19.36 0.27
N GLY A 98 2.15 20.59 -0.09
CA GLY A 98 2.40 21.04 -1.46
C GLY A 98 1.35 22.01 -2.01
N ASP A 99 1.84 23.16 -2.49
CA ASP A 99 1.19 24.02 -3.49
C ASP A 99 2.30 24.38 -4.51
N PRO A 100 2.09 24.35 -5.85
CA PRO A 100 0.80 24.36 -6.53
C PRO A 100 0.13 23.00 -6.70
N ALA A 101 -1.20 23.05 -6.84
CA ALA A 101 -2.02 21.98 -7.39
C ALA A 101 -1.40 21.44 -8.71
N PRO A 102 -1.39 20.11 -8.94
CA PRO A 102 -0.76 19.55 -10.13
C PRO A 102 -1.45 20.07 -11.40
N SER A 103 -0.77 20.92 -12.15
CA SER A 103 -1.04 21.10 -13.57
C SER A 103 -0.91 19.72 -14.22
N ARG A 104 -1.99 19.21 -14.82
CA ARG A 104 -1.96 17.97 -15.59
C ARG A 104 -0.74 18.03 -16.51
N ARG A 105 0.27 17.20 -16.25
CA ARG A 105 1.19 16.83 -17.32
C ARG A 105 0.31 16.05 -18.27
N SER A 106 -0.10 16.69 -19.35
CA SER A 106 -0.87 16.09 -20.43
C SER A 106 -0.18 14.78 -20.78
N THR A 107 -0.74 13.65 -20.33
CA THR A 107 -0.46 12.38 -20.99
C THR A 107 -1.01 12.59 -22.38
N LEU A 108 -0.12 12.87 -23.33
CA LEU A 108 -0.40 12.74 -24.76
C LEU A 108 -1.27 11.50 -24.90
N ALA A 109 -2.52 11.73 -25.25
CA ALA A 109 -3.50 10.70 -25.46
C ALA A 109 -2.95 9.82 -26.57
N THR A 110 -2.47 8.64 -26.22
CA THR A 110 -2.37 7.56 -27.20
C THR A 110 -3.80 7.34 -27.68
N PRO A 111 -4.10 7.51 -28.99
CA PRO A 111 -5.43 7.27 -29.49
C PRO A 111 -5.76 5.80 -29.24
N HIS A 112 -6.70 5.55 -28.34
CA HIS A 112 -7.30 4.23 -28.19
C HIS A 112 -8.15 4.02 -29.43
N SER A 113 -7.57 3.29 -30.40
CA SER A 113 -8.30 2.78 -31.56
C SER A 113 -9.57 2.09 -31.07
N ALA A 114 -10.70 2.66 -31.47
CA ALA A 114 -11.98 2.02 -31.43
C ALA A 114 -11.89 0.72 -32.24
N ASN A 115 -11.73 -0.41 -31.56
CA ASN A 115 -12.05 -1.69 -32.15
C ASN A 115 -13.48 -2.06 -31.75
N LYS A 116 -14.40 -1.78 -32.68
CA LYS A 116 -15.70 -2.44 -32.79
C LYS A 116 -15.48 -3.95 -32.76
N GLN A 117 -16.39 -4.67 -32.11
CA GLN A 117 -16.90 -6.03 -32.41
C GLN A 117 -17.11 -6.77 -31.10
N HIS A 118 -18.15 -7.56 -30.90
CA HIS A 118 -19.44 -7.72 -31.56
C HIS A 118 -20.21 -8.52 -30.50
N GLU A 119 -21.43 -8.09 -30.24
CA GLU A 119 -22.39 -8.85 -29.47
C GLU A 119 -22.60 -10.22 -30.16
N THR A 120 -22.35 -11.32 -29.46
CA THR A 120 -22.86 -12.63 -29.88
C THR A 120 -23.19 -13.45 -28.65
N SER A 121 -24.47 -13.36 -28.27
CA SER A 121 -25.17 -14.34 -27.46
C SER A 121 -25.22 -15.64 -28.23
N VAL A 122 -24.66 -16.73 -27.69
CA VAL A 122 -24.96 -18.09 -28.16
C VAL A 122 -25.25 -18.97 -26.95
N GLU A 123 -26.51 -19.38 -26.93
CA GLU A 123 -27.16 -20.37 -26.09
C GLU A 123 -26.58 -21.78 -26.32
N PRO A 124 -26.43 -22.64 -25.30
CA PRO A 124 -25.96 -24.00 -25.51
C PRO A 124 -27.13 -24.98 -25.47
N GLU A 125 -27.59 -25.43 -26.65
CA GLU A 125 -28.20 -26.74 -26.81
C GLU A 125 -27.66 -27.44 -28.06
N SER A 126 -26.99 -28.57 -27.87
CA SER A 126 -27.52 -29.87 -28.30
C SER A 126 -26.46 -30.97 -28.21
N THR A 127 -26.94 -32.10 -27.73
CA THR A 127 -26.34 -33.43 -27.73
C THR A 127 -25.93 -33.89 -29.13
N GLY A 128 -24.67 -34.28 -29.33
CA GLY A 128 -24.19 -34.81 -30.61
C GLY A 128 -22.92 -35.66 -30.47
N LYS A 129 -22.95 -36.85 -31.09
CA LYS A 129 -21.99 -37.96 -31.00
C LYS A 129 -20.56 -37.60 -31.42
N LEU A 130 -19.58 -38.16 -30.69
CA LEU A 130 -18.14 -38.10 -30.93
C LEU A 130 -17.73 -38.80 -32.25
N THR A 131 -17.12 -38.04 -33.16
CA THR A 131 -16.40 -38.56 -34.34
C THR A 131 -14.98 -37.97 -34.38
N GLY A 132 -14.01 -38.80 -34.76
CA GLY A 132 -12.56 -38.69 -34.49
C GLY A 132 -11.75 -37.52 -35.07
N THR A 133 -12.34 -36.35 -35.31
CA THR A 133 -11.64 -35.13 -35.75
C THR A 133 -11.31 -34.15 -34.62
N GLN A 134 -11.80 -34.38 -33.39
CA GLN A 134 -11.53 -33.53 -32.21
C GLN A 134 -10.12 -33.66 -31.61
N MET A 135 -9.30 -34.62 -32.05
CA MET A 135 -7.92 -34.77 -31.55
C MET A 135 -6.92 -33.78 -32.17
N ALA A 136 -7.23 -33.14 -33.31
CA ALA A 136 -6.32 -32.17 -33.94
C ALA A 136 -6.36 -30.79 -33.27
N ILE A 137 -7.51 -30.37 -32.72
CA ILE A 137 -7.69 -29.05 -32.09
C ILE A 137 -7.04 -29.01 -30.69
N LEU A 138 -7.02 -30.14 -29.97
CA LEU A 138 -6.31 -30.26 -28.69
C LEU A 138 -4.78 -30.20 -28.85
N GLY A 139 -4.23 -30.64 -29.99
CA GLY A 139 -2.79 -30.55 -30.27
C GLY A 139 -2.28 -29.12 -30.54
N ALA A 140 -3.06 -28.30 -31.26
CA ALA A 140 -2.71 -26.91 -31.55
C ALA A 140 -2.84 -25.99 -30.31
N GLY A 141 -3.80 -26.27 -29.41
CA GLY A 141 -3.97 -25.54 -28.16
C GLY A 141 -2.80 -25.71 -27.18
N VAL A 142 -2.22 -26.91 -27.09
CA VAL A 142 -1.07 -27.18 -26.20
C VAL A 142 0.21 -26.50 -26.71
N LEU A 143 0.42 -26.43 -28.04
CA LEU A 143 1.56 -25.72 -28.61
C LEU A 143 1.44 -24.18 -28.49
N ALA A 144 0.24 -23.62 -28.63
CA ALA A 144 0.01 -22.19 -28.39
C ALA A 144 0.16 -21.82 -26.90
N ALA A 145 -0.29 -22.68 -25.98
CA ALA A 145 -0.07 -22.51 -24.55
C ALA A 145 1.41 -22.64 -24.17
N ALA A 146 2.15 -23.58 -24.77
CA ALA A 146 3.59 -23.70 -24.58
C ALA A 146 4.35 -22.48 -25.13
N TYR A 147 3.93 -21.93 -26.27
CA TYR A 147 4.52 -20.71 -26.83
C TYR A 147 4.20 -19.46 -25.99
N LEU A 148 3.00 -19.36 -25.41
CA LEU A 148 2.65 -18.29 -24.47
C LEU A 148 3.40 -18.41 -23.13
N LEU A 149 3.68 -19.64 -22.66
CA LEU A 149 4.46 -19.88 -21.45
C LEU A 149 5.97 -19.69 -21.66
N LEU A 150 6.48 -19.94 -22.86
CA LEU A 150 7.91 -19.78 -23.19
C LEU A 150 8.26 -18.39 -23.74
N GLY A 151 7.28 -17.66 -24.28
CA GLY A 151 7.51 -16.42 -25.04
C GLY A 151 7.21 -15.10 -24.31
N ASN A 152 6.52 -15.11 -23.17
CA ASN A 152 6.16 -13.88 -22.46
C ASN A 152 7.00 -13.66 -21.19
N PRO A 153 8.04 -12.81 -21.23
CA PRO A 153 8.82 -12.44 -20.05
C PRO A 153 8.01 -11.70 -18.97
N MET A 154 6.78 -11.24 -19.27
CA MET A 154 5.90 -10.55 -18.33
C MET A 154 5.52 -11.40 -17.09
N GLY A 155 5.54 -12.73 -17.21
CA GLY A 155 5.25 -13.61 -16.06
C GLY A 155 6.32 -13.58 -14.97
N ALA A 156 7.59 -13.47 -15.37
CA ALA A 156 8.72 -13.49 -14.45
C ALA A 156 8.79 -12.24 -13.57
N GLU A 157 8.52 -11.06 -14.15
CA GLU A 157 8.50 -9.79 -13.39
C GLU A 157 7.36 -9.77 -12.36
N THR A 158 6.18 -10.27 -12.76
CA THR A 158 5.02 -10.35 -11.87
C THR A 158 5.29 -11.29 -10.70
N ALA A 159 5.85 -12.48 -10.97
CA ALA A 159 6.22 -13.45 -9.93
C ALA A 159 7.30 -12.89 -8.98
N ARG A 160 8.31 -12.19 -9.51
CA ARG A 160 9.37 -11.55 -8.71
C ARG A 160 8.83 -10.43 -7.83
N SER A 161 7.91 -9.63 -8.36
CA SER A 161 7.23 -8.56 -7.62
C SER A 161 6.40 -9.12 -6.45
N GLN A 162 5.61 -10.18 -6.71
CA GLN A 162 4.83 -10.86 -5.67
C GLN A 162 5.72 -11.47 -4.59
N ALA A 163 6.80 -12.17 -4.96
CA ALA A 163 7.75 -12.73 -4.01
C ALA A 163 8.41 -11.66 -3.14
N THR A 164 8.81 -10.53 -3.75
CA THR A 164 9.39 -9.39 -3.01
C THR A 164 8.39 -8.79 -2.02
N SER A 165 7.13 -8.67 -2.41
CA SER A 165 6.07 -8.16 -1.54
C SER A 165 5.81 -9.08 -0.34
N ALA A 166 5.77 -10.40 -0.57
CA ALA A 166 5.59 -11.39 0.48
C ALA A 166 6.77 -11.39 1.47
N GLU A 167 8.00 -11.33 0.95
CA GLU A 167 9.20 -11.26 1.79
C GLU A 167 9.21 -9.99 2.65
N PHE A 168 8.92 -8.82 2.06
CA PHE A 168 8.79 -7.55 2.77
C PHE A 168 7.78 -7.63 3.91
N GLY A 169 6.57 -8.13 3.62
CA GLY A 169 5.52 -8.30 4.62
C GLY A 169 5.99 -9.15 5.81
N SER A 170 6.67 -10.27 5.54
CA SER A 170 7.22 -11.15 6.59
C SER A 170 8.26 -10.45 7.47
N LEU A 171 9.13 -9.62 6.88
CA LEU A 171 10.17 -8.89 7.60
C LEU A 171 9.57 -7.82 8.51
N VAL A 172 8.59 -7.06 8.02
CA VAL A 172 7.87 -6.05 8.81
C VAL A 172 7.12 -6.70 9.96
N GLN A 173 6.43 -7.82 9.72
CA GLN A 173 5.72 -8.57 10.75
C GLN A 173 6.69 -9.10 11.81
N HIS A 174 7.84 -9.65 11.42
CA HIS A 174 8.87 -10.13 12.35
C HIS A 174 9.49 -8.99 13.16
N LEU A 175 9.69 -7.81 12.56
CA LEU A 175 10.13 -6.61 13.27
C LEU A 175 9.07 -6.08 14.24
N GLN A 176 7.79 -6.43 14.08
CA GLN A 176 6.74 -6.04 15.00
C GLN A 176 6.57 -7.05 16.14
N SER A 177 6.65 -8.36 15.85
CA SER A 177 6.41 -9.42 16.82
C SER A 177 7.61 -9.71 17.74
N ASN A 178 8.84 -9.55 17.26
CA ASN A 178 10.04 -9.91 18.02
C ASN A 178 10.55 -8.80 18.95
N VAL A 179 9.90 -7.63 18.98
CA VAL A 179 10.33 -6.50 19.79
C VAL A 179 9.68 -6.61 21.17
N LYS A 180 10.29 -7.41 22.04
CA LYS A 180 9.96 -7.40 23.47
C LYS A 180 10.70 -6.25 24.14
N GLY A 181 9.97 -5.21 24.53
CA GLY A 181 10.49 -4.04 25.25
C GLY A 181 10.42 -2.73 24.46
N ASN A 182 10.64 -1.61 25.14
CA ASN A 182 10.55 -0.26 24.54
C ASN A 182 11.88 0.16 23.89
N PHE A 183 12.37 -0.64 22.94
CA PHE A 183 13.60 -0.32 22.20
C PHE A 183 13.26 0.41 20.90
N ASP A 184 13.89 1.57 20.69
CA ASP A 184 13.67 2.38 19.48
C ASP A 184 14.33 1.81 18.23
N GLY A 185 15.35 0.94 18.40
CA GLY A 185 16.13 0.40 17.29
C GLY A 185 15.27 -0.32 16.23
N PRO A 186 14.52 -1.36 16.58
CA PRO A 186 13.64 -2.05 15.65
C PRO A 186 12.57 -1.15 15.01
N LYS A 187 12.03 -0.17 15.76
CA LYS A 187 11.07 0.82 15.23
C LYS A 187 11.72 1.68 14.14
N ARG A 188 12.98 2.12 14.34
CA ARG A 188 13.74 2.89 13.33
C ARG A 188 14.04 2.06 12.09
N ILE A 189 14.45 0.80 12.25
CA ILE A 189 14.70 -0.12 11.13
C ILE A 189 13.42 -0.32 10.31
N ARG A 190 12.29 -0.58 10.98
CA ARG A 190 10.99 -0.75 10.33
C ARG A 190 10.60 0.49 9.52
N ARG A 191 10.71 1.69 10.11
CA ARG A 191 10.39 2.94 9.42
C ARG A 191 11.26 3.16 8.18
N ALA A 192 12.57 2.96 8.27
CA ALA A 192 13.47 3.09 7.11
C ALA A 192 13.12 2.07 6.02
N LEU A 193 12.87 0.81 6.39
CA LEU A 193 12.48 -0.24 5.45
C LEU A 193 11.15 0.08 4.73
N GLN A 194 10.15 0.59 5.46
CA GLN A 194 8.88 1.02 4.89
C GLN A 194 9.07 2.20 3.91
N ARG A 195 9.83 3.23 4.30
CA ARG A 195 10.13 4.38 3.43
C ARG A 195 10.87 3.99 2.16
N ALA A 196 11.83 3.07 2.26
CA ALA A 196 12.54 2.51 1.11
C ALA A 196 11.55 1.86 0.14
N ARG A 197 10.67 0.99 0.65
CA ARG A 197 9.67 0.28 -0.17
C ARG A 197 8.66 1.22 -0.82
N ILE A 198 8.20 2.24 -0.09
CA ILE A 198 7.27 3.24 -0.62
C ILE A 198 7.91 4.04 -1.75
N SER A 199 9.17 4.44 -1.58
CA SER A 199 9.91 5.18 -2.61
C SER A 199 10.10 4.32 -3.87
N GLU A 200 10.41 3.03 -3.69
CA GLU A 200 10.52 2.07 -4.78
C GLU A 200 9.20 1.93 -5.55
N LEU A 201 8.07 1.75 -4.84
CA LEU A 201 6.74 1.62 -5.46
C LEU A 201 6.29 2.90 -6.18
N ARG A 202 6.84 4.06 -5.80
CA ARG A 202 6.60 5.35 -6.46
C ARG A 202 7.50 5.59 -7.68
N GLY A 203 8.45 4.69 -7.95
CA GLY A 203 9.45 4.86 -9.02
C GLY A 203 10.55 5.87 -8.68
N ASP A 204 10.70 6.28 -7.42
CA ASP A 204 11.81 7.11 -6.96
C ASP A 204 12.97 6.22 -6.49
N SER A 205 13.72 5.70 -7.46
CA SER A 205 14.86 4.81 -7.20
C SER A 205 15.93 5.46 -6.33
N SER A 206 16.14 6.78 -6.44
CA SER A 206 17.17 7.49 -5.69
C SER A 206 16.89 7.52 -4.19
N SER A 207 15.66 7.87 -3.81
CA SER A 207 15.20 7.86 -2.42
C SER A 207 15.12 6.44 -1.86
N ALA A 208 14.68 5.47 -2.68
CA ALA A 208 14.62 4.07 -2.29
C ALA A 208 16.01 3.53 -1.94
N LEU A 209 17.00 3.79 -2.80
CA LEU A 209 18.38 3.34 -2.64
C LEU A 209 18.99 3.94 -1.36
N ALA A 210 18.83 5.25 -1.14
CA ALA A 210 19.30 5.91 0.08
C ALA A 210 18.72 5.30 1.36
N GLU A 211 17.41 5.02 1.41
CA GLU A 211 16.77 4.41 2.58
C GLU A 211 17.18 2.94 2.78
N TYR A 212 17.37 2.15 1.71
CA TYR A 212 17.89 0.79 1.80
C TYR A 212 19.33 0.77 2.35
N GLU A 213 20.19 1.71 1.97
CA GLU A 213 21.53 1.84 2.56
C GLU A 213 21.49 2.17 4.06
N ILE A 214 20.55 3.00 4.51
CA ILE A 214 20.36 3.29 5.94
C ILE A 214 19.98 1.98 6.66
N VAL A 215 19.07 1.17 6.09
CA VAL A 215 18.72 -0.15 6.65
C VAL A 215 19.96 -1.03 6.75
N GLN A 216 20.74 -1.18 5.67
CA GLN A 216 21.97 -1.99 5.66
C GLN A 216 22.96 -1.54 6.74
N LYS A 217 23.19 -0.24 6.88
CA LYS A 217 24.06 0.34 7.92
C LYS A 217 23.56 -0.02 9.33
N MET A 218 22.25 0.05 9.58
CA MET A 218 21.67 -0.27 10.89
C MET A 218 21.73 -1.76 11.26
N VAL A 219 21.69 -2.65 10.26
CA VAL A 219 21.67 -4.11 10.48
C VAL A 219 23.02 -4.80 10.23
N ARG A 220 24.07 -4.05 9.89
CA ARG A 220 25.38 -4.59 9.53
C ARG A 220 25.93 -5.48 10.66
N PRO A 221 26.39 -6.70 10.36
CA PRO A 221 26.73 -7.67 11.40
C PRO A 221 28.00 -7.35 12.20
N GLU A 222 28.89 -6.54 11.63
CA GLU A 222 30.26 -6.29 12.12
C GLU A 222 30.38 -5.04 13.00
N ASP A 223 29.36 -4.17 13.02
CA ASP A 223 29.43 -2.94 13.80
C ASP A 223 29.07 -3.21 15.27
N ARG A 224 30.05 -3.76 16.00
CA ARG A 224 30.01 -3.92 17.46
C ARG A 224 30.26 -2.61 18.20
N SER A 225 30.67 -1.55 17.51
CA SER A 225 31.18 -0.33 18.13
C SER A 225 30.12 0.75 18.33
N ALA A 226 29.14 0.85 17.43
CA ALA A 226 27.97 1.69 17.65
C ALA A 226 26.93 0.95 18.50
N GLY A 227 26.16 1.65 19.33
CA GLY A 227 24.96 1.13 20.02
C GLY A 227 23.87 0.74 19.03
N ALA A 228 24.17 -0.23 18.17
CA ALA A 228 23.48 -0.46 16.93
C ALA A 228 22.04 -0.92 17.21
N PRO A 229 21.04 -0.31 16.55
CA PRO A 229 19.64 -0.71 16.60
C PRO A 229 19.40 -2.22 16.52
N ALA A 230 20.28 -2.92 15.80
CA ALA A 230 20.17 -4.34 15.52
C ALA A 230 20.68 -5.29 16.62
N ARG A 231 21.27 -4.80 17.72
CA ARG A 231 21.72 -5.68 18.83
C ARG A 231 20.59 -6.47 19.47
N TYR A 232 19.36 -5.95 19.37
CA TYR A 232 18.15 -6.56 19.91
C TYR A 232 17.43 -7.47 18.91
N LEU A 233 17.94 -7.60 17.68
CA LEU A 233 17.36 -8.47 16.67
C LEU A 233 17.97 -9.87 16.76
N ALA A 234 17.13 -10.88 16.59
CA ALA A 234 17.61 -12.24 16.36
C ALA A 234 18.59 -12.25 15.17
N SER A 235 19.68 -13.01 15.28
CA SER A 235 20.75 -13.06 14.28
C SER A 235 20.24 -13.41 12.88
N ASP A 236 19.25 -14.30 12.80
CA ASP A 236 18.57 -14.68 11.56
C ASP A 236 17.79 -13.50 10.93
N LEU A 237 16.94 -12.84 11.71
CA LEU A 237 16.19 -11.66 11.25
C LEU A 237 17.11 -10.55 10.76
N ARG A 238 18.21 -10.31 11.48
CA ARG A 238 19.23 -9.34 11.08
C ARG A 238 19.84 -9.68 9.72
N ARG A 239 20.22 -10.94 9.50
CA ARG A 239 20.78 -11.42 8.22
C ARG A 239 19.77 -11.29 7.09
N ARG A 240 18.52 -11.68 7.31
CA ARG A 240 17.45 -11.56 6.31
C ARG A 240 17.17 -10.11 5.92
N LEU A 241 17.13 -9.19 6.89
CA LEU A 241 16.98 -7.76 6.62
C LEU A 241 18.13 -7.19 5.79
N PHE A 242 19.37 -7.58 6.14
CA PHE A 242 20.56 -7.16 5.39
C PHE A 242 20.49 -7.64 3.94
N ASN A 243 20.27 -8.94 3.73
CA ASN A 243 20.21 -9.54 2.40
C ASN A 243 19.07 -8.95 1.57
N PHE A 244 17.90 -8.74 2.17
CA PHE A 244 16.78 -8.10 1.49
C PHE A 244 17.15 -6.68 1.02
N ALA A 245 17.66 -5.84 1.91
CA ALA A 245 18.06 -4.47 1.57
C ALA A 245 19.18 -4.43 0.52
N GLN A 246 20.13 -5.36 0.57
CA GLN A 246 21.20 -5.50 -0.43
C GLN A 246 20.63 -5.88 -1.80
N ASN A 247 19.83 -6.96 -1.88
CA ASN A 247 19.22 -7.41 -3.13
C ASN A 247 18.37 -6.31 -3.78
N ARG A 248 17.66 -5.50 -2.98
CA ARG A 248 16.87 -4.38 -3.49
C ARG A 248 17.74 -3.22 -4.00
N THR A 249 18.87 -2.96 -3.34
CA THR A 249 19.84 -1.94 -3.78
C THR A 249 20.44 -2.33 -5.12
N GLU A 250 20.87 -3.58 -5.27
CA GLU A 250 21.42 -4.12 -6.53
C GLU A 250 20.39 -4.11 -7.66
N ALA A 251 19.11 -4.35 -7.35
CA ALA A 251 18.03 -4.31 -8.35
C ALA A 251 17.63 -2.89 -8.80
N LEU A 252 18.06 -1.85 -8.08
CA LEU A 252 17.75 -0.44 -8.39
C LEU A 252 18.88 0.31 -9.09
N GLN A 253 20.06 -0.31 -9.19
CA GLN A 253 21.23 0.19 -9.95
C GLN A 253 21.14 -0.24 -11.41
#